data_AF-A0A6N7WW74-F1
#
_entry.id   AF-A0A6N7WW74-F1
#
_cell.length_a   1.000
_cell.length_b   1.000
_cell.length_c   1.000
_cell.angle_alpha   90.00
_cell.angle_beta   90.00
_cell.angle_gamma   90.00
#
_symmetry.space_group_name_H-M   'P 1'
#
loop_
_entity.id
_entity.type
_entity.pdbx_description
1 polymer ?
#
loop_
_entity_poly.entity_id
_entity_poly.type
_entity_poly.pdbx_seq_one_letter_code
_entity_poly.pdbx_strand_id
1 'polypeptide(L)'
;MSNIFDYLDWRGDLTLDQSPFNAVDNLILSCVSYIRFEGIVPNSTVAVSITKAFARFSALPEEEQKLRLRVDEDGHLLRKLAQSRRFSDMGLCLYDDQLDPILEKQFCGLTILTGDGLAFIAYRGTDNTLVGWKEDFNMSFKTCIPSQTEAAEYLKHAAGSLGAIRLRVGGHSKGGNLAVYAGIHCGAYLNRIEAIYSNDGPGFPAEVLESSSYQAVSGRICTFVPQTSIVGMLLEHAEDYTVVHSKQIGIAQHDPYSWEILGPDFVCLESVTAGCRFMDETVKVWVDDMSPEEREQFIDTFYDILSVTQAQTVSDLAHFSLKNARAIKQTLENTDPKTKKMMTEAISKLLDAAKDSFHTLLPHKKASE
;
A
#
# COMPACT_ATOMS: atom_id res chain seq x y z
N MET A 1 -2.71 -9.68 -19.90
CA MET A 1 -1.51 -9.37 -19.10
C MET A 1 -1.72 -9.91 -17.70
N SER A 2 -0.64 -10.21 -16.97
CA SER A 2 -0.66 -11.10 -15.79
C SER A 2 -0.65 -10.34 -14.47
N ASN A 3 -1.23 -10.88 -13.41
CA ASN A 3 -1.17 -10.32 -12.05
C ASN A 3 -0.62 -11.33 -11.02
N ILE A 4 -0.73 -11.03 -9.73
CA ILE A 4 -0.25 -11.88 -8.62
C ILE A 4 -0.77 -13.33 -8.75
N PHE A 5 -2.03 -13.51 -9.14
CA PHE A 5 -2.61 -14.85 -9.24
C PHE A 5 -2.03 -15.65 -10.39
N ASP A 6 -1.73 -15.01 -11.53
CA ASP A 6 -1.02 -15.63 -12.65
C ASP A 6 0.43 -15.96 -12.27
N TYR A 7 1.10 -15.07 -11.53
CA TYR A 7 2.43 -15.33 -11.00
C TYR A 7 2.43 -16.56 -10.08
N LEU A 8 1.45 -16.70 -9.18
CA LEU A 8 1.33 -17.86 -8.31
C LEU A 8 1.10 -19.15 -9.11
N ASP A 9 0.35 -19.09 -10.21
CA ASP A 9 0.13 -20.25 -11.10
C ASP A 9 1.40 -20.65 -11.87
N TRP A 10 2.28 -19.69 -12.20
CA TRP A 10 3.46 -19.93 -13.04
C TRP A 10 4.79 -20.06 -12.30
N ARG A 11 4.87 -19.51 -11.09
CA ARG A 11 6.09 -19.41 -10.28
C ARG A 11 5.93 -19.96 -8.86
N GLY A 12 4.69 -20.27 -8.44
CA GLY A 12 4.44 -20.92 -7.17
C GLY A 12 5.04 -22.33 -7.07
N ASP A 13 5.46 -22.93 -8.19
CA ASP A 13 6.14 -24.22 -8.27
C ASP A 13 7.64 -24.17 -7.92
N LEU A 14 8.27 -22.98 -7.97
CA LEU A 14 9.71 -22.80 -7.73
C LEU A 14 10.03 -22.45 -6.28
N THR A 15 11.10 -23.04 -5.73
CA THR A 15 11.61 -22.62 -4.41
C THR A 15 12.39 -21.30 -4.48
N LEU A 16 12.66 -20.67 -3.33
CA LEU A 16 13.53 -19.49 -3.25
C LEU A 16 14.97 -19.79 -3.70
N ASP A 17 15.45 -21.02 -3.56
CA ASP A 17 16.77 -21.44 -4.07
C ASP A 17 16.83 -21.48 -5.61
N GLN A 18 15.72 -21.83 -6.26
CA GLN A 18 15.63 -21.91 -7.72
C GLN A 18 15.36 -20.54 -8.35
N SER A 19 14.56 -19.71 -7.67
CA SER A 19 14.25 -18.35 -8.06
C SER A 19 14.28 -17.49 -6.80
N PRO A 20 15.33 -16.68 -6.56
CA PRO A 20 15.45 -15.85 -5.37
C PRO A 20 14.25 -14.93 -5.14
N PHE A 21 14.13 -14.44 -3.90
CA PHE A 21 13.12 -13.47 -3.51
C PHE A 21 13.14 -12.24 -4.44
N ASN A 22 11.97 -11.78 -4.86
CA ASN A 22 11.82 -10.69 -5.83
C ASN A 22 10.73 -9.69 -5.44
N ALA A 23 10.53 -8.68 -6.31
CA ALA A 23 9.54 -7.62 -6.10
C ALA A 23 8.11 -8.17 -6.01
N VAL A 24 7.75 -9.20 -6.75
CA VAL A 24 6.41 -9.79 -6.68
C VAL A 24 6.19 -10.51 -5.34
N ASP A 25 7.19 -11.24 -4.84
CA ASP A 25 7.10 -11.90 -3.54
C ASP A 25 6.90 -10.87 -2.41
N ASN A 26 7.56 -9.72 -2.52
CA ASN A 26 7.39 -8.57 -1.61
C ASN A 26 5.92 -8.13 -1.52
N LEU A 27 5.27 -7.92 -2.67
CA LEU A 27 3.88 -7.46 -2.72
C LEU A 27 2.94 -8.54 -2.18
N ILE A 28 3.16 -9.80 -2.55
CA ILE A 28 2.42 -10.96 -2.04
C ILE A 28 2.47 -11.02 -0.51
N LEU A 29 3.66 -10.97 0.09
CA LEU A 29 3.81 -11.05 1.54
C LEU A 29 3.28 -9.80 2.26
N SER A 30 3.35 -8.64 1.61
CA SER A 30 2.66 -7.43 2.08
C SER A 30 1.14 -7.64 2.10
N CYS A 31 0.56 -8.24 1.07
CA CYS A 31 -0.87 -8.56 1.02
C CYS A 31 -1.31 -9.58 2.08
N VAL A 32 -0.45 -10.54 2.44
CA VAL A 32 -0.75 -11.52 3.51
C VAL A 32 -1.06 -10.83 4.84
N SER A 33 -0.44 -9.67 5.12
CA SER A 33 -0.70 -8.93 6.36
C SER A 33 -2.12 -8.40 6.48
N TYR A 34 -2.89 -8.29 5.38
CA TYR A 34 -4.30 -7.89 5.42
C TYR A 34 -5.22 -8.96 6.02
N ILE A 35 -4.80 -10.22 6.02
CA ILE A 35 -5.59 -11.33 6.57
C ILE A 35 -5.48 -11.29 8.10
N ARG A 36 -6.64 -11.30 8.77
CA ARG A 36 -6.71 -11.28 10.24
C ARG A 36 -6.49 -12.68 10.83
N PHE A 37 -5.35 -12.88 11.48
CA PHE A 37 -4.86 -14.17 11.95
C PHE A 37 -5.08 -14.43 13.46
N GLU A 38 -6.01 -13.75 14.13
CA GLU A 38 -6.27 -13.92 15.56
C GLU A 38 -6.61 -15.38 15.88
N GLY A 39 -5.89 -15.98 16.83
CA GLY A 39 -6.06 -17.40 17.16
C GLY A 39 -5.52 -18.39 16.12
N ILE A 40 -5.01 -17.92 14.97
CA ILE A 40 -4.38 -18.75 13.93
C ILE A 40 -2.85 -18.66 14.01
N VAL A 41 -2.32 -17.45 14.04
CA VAL A 41 -0.87 -17.16 14.14
C VAL A 41 -0.60 -16.56 15.53
N PRO A 42 0.35 -17.09 16.31
CA PRO A 42 0.61 -16.60 17.65
C PRO A 42 1.47 -15.33 17.64
N ASN A 43 1.29 -14.50 18.67
CA ASN A 43 2.26 -13.45 19.03
C ASN A 43 3.45 -14.07 19.81
N SER A 44 4.23 -14.90 19.12
CA SER A 44 5.46 -15.50 19.65
C SER A 44 6.37 -15.92 18.49
N THR A 45 7.60 -16.35 18.78
CA THR A 45 8.52 -16.88 17.76
C THR A 45 8.14 -18.27 17.25
N VAL A 46 7.08 -18.90 17.78
CA VAL A 46 6.58 -20.19 17.28
C VAL A 46 5.92 -19.99 15.92
N ALA A 47 6.57 -20.49 14.88
CA ALA A 47 6.11 -20.34 13.51
C ALA A 47 5.01 -21.32 13.12
N VAL A 48 4.02 -20.81 12.38
CA VAL A 48 2.93 -21.56 11.76
C VAL A 48 3.12 -21.46 10.25
N SER A 49 3.35 -22.58 9.57
CA SER A 49 3.48 -22.55 8.11
C SER A 49 2.22 -22.00 7.44
N ILE A 50 2.34 -21.35 6.28
CA ILE A 50 1.19 -20.83 5.52
C ILE A 50 0.14 -21.93 5.28
N THR A 51 0.54 -23.16 4.93
CA THR A 51 -0.40 -24.28 4.80
C THR A 51 -1.17 -24.59 6.08
N LYS A 52 -0.53 -24.51 7.25
CA LYS A 52 -1.21 -24.72 8.54
C LYS A 52 -2.11 -23.53 8.90
N ALA A 53 -1.67 -22.32 8.62
CA ALA A 53 -2.48 -21.12 8.81
C ALA A 53 -3.74 -21.17 7.94
N PHE A 54 -3.62 -21.54 6.66
CA PHE A 54 -4.77 -21.75 5.77
C PHE A 54 -5.71 -22.86 6.24
N ALA A 55 -5.18 -24.00 6.70
CA ALA A 55 -6.01 -25.08 7.24
C ALA A 55 -6.81 -24.64 8.47
N ARG A 56 -6.20 -23.86 9.38
CA ARG A 56 -6.88 -23.28 10.55
C ARG A 56 -7.92 -22.25 10.14
N PHE A 57 -7.58 -21.37 9.20
CA PHE A 57 -8.48 -20.35 8.66
C PHE A 57 -9.72 -20.99 8.02
N SER A 58 -9.52 -22.02 7.18
CA SER A 58 -10.60 -22.71 6.47
C SER A 58 -11.52 -23.52 7.39
N ALA A 59 -11.04 -23.85 8.60
CA ALA A 59 -11.83 -24.55 9.61
C ALA A 59 -12.73 -23.60 10.44
N LEU A 60 -12.56 -22.28 10.29
CA LEU A 60 -13.44 -21.30 10.92
C LEU A 60 -14.83 -21.29 10.26
N PRO A 61 -15.89 -20.90 10.98
CA PRO A 61 -17.19 -20.59 10.38
C PRO A 61 -17.07 -19.59 9.23
N GLU A 62 -17.88 -19.73 8.18
CA GLU A 62 -17.81 -18.87 6.99
C GLU A 62 -17.96 -17.37 7.32
N GLU A 63 -18.85 -17.04 8.25
CA GLU A 63 -19.04 -15.66 8.71
C GLU A 63 -17.79 -15.10 9.40
N GLU A 64 -17.05 -15.94 10.13
CA GLU A 64 -15.79 -15.53 10.75
C GLU A 64 -14.68 -15.36 9.71
N GLN A 65 -14.66 -16.20 8.67
CA GLN A 65 -13.73 -16.03 7.55
C GLN A 65 -13.97 -14.69 6.85
N LYS A 66 -15.22 -14.33 6.54
CA LYS A 66 -15.57 -13.05 5.91
C LYS A 66 -15.11 -11.84 6.72
N LEU A 67 -15.22 -11.89 8.04
CA LEU A 67 -14.77 -10.81 8.92
C LEU A 67 -13.24 -10.63 8.96
N ARG A 68 -12.49 -11.67 8.57
CA ARG A 68 -11.02 -11.68 8.60
C ARG A 68 -10.37 -11.32 7.27
N LEU A 69 -11.17 -11.13 6.23
CA LEU A 69 -10.73 -10.73 4.89
C LEU A 69 -11.19 -9.32 4.60
N ARG A 70 -10.33 -8.52 3.95
CA ARG A 70 -10.72 -7.19 3.46
C ARG A 70 -11.50 -7.33 2.15
N VAL A 71 -11.06 -8.24 1.29
CA VAL A 71 -11.68 -8.59 0.00
C VAL A 71 -11.60 -10.10 -0.26
N ASP A 72 -12.42 -10.62 -1.17
CA ASP A 72 -12.44 -12.05 -1.51
C ASP A 72 -11.09 -12.55 -2.04
N GLU A 73 -10.35 -11.68 -2.73
CA GLU A 73 -9.00 -11.91 -3.25
C GLU A 73 -8.00 -12.30 -2.16
N ASP A 74 -8.16 -11.83 -0.91
CA ASP A 74 -7.26 -12.18 0.19
C ASP A 74 -7.41 -13.65 0.59
N GLY A 75 -8.64 -14.16 0.58
CA GLY A 75 -8.92 -15.58 0.84
C GLY A 75 -8.41 -16.48 -0.29
N HIS A 76 -8.54 -16.01 -1.54
CA HIS A 76 -7.98 -16.69 -2.71
C HIS A 76 -6.45 -16.69 -2.69
N LEU A 77 -5.83 -15.58 -2.31
CA LEU A 77 -4.38 -15.46 -2.11
C LEU A 77 -3.90 -16.49 -1.09
N LEU A 78 -4.47 -16.52 0.12
CA LEU A 78 -4.06 -17.45 1.17
C LEU A 78 -4.14 -18.91 0.71
N ARG A 79 -5.21 -19.27 -0.01
CA ARG A 79 -5.38 -20.61 -0.59
C ARG A 79 -4.28 -20.94 -1.60
N LYS A 80 -4.01 -20.04 -2.55
CA LYS A 80 -2.97 -20.25 -3.56
C LYS A 80 -1.58 -20.36 -2.95
N LEU A 81 -1.27 -19.53 -1.95
CA LEU A 81 0.02 -19.62 -1.22
C LEU A 81 0.17 -20.97 -0.52
N ALA A 82 -0.88 -21.45 0.16
CA ALA A 82 -0.89 -22.73 0.85
C ALA A 82 -0.73 -23.95 -0.08
N GLN A 83 -1.09 -23.79 -1.37
CA GLN A 83 -0.97 -24.81 -2.42
C GLN A 83 0.34 -24.71 -3.24
N SER A 84 1.08 -23.61 -3.08
CA SER A 84 2.32 -23.36 -3.81
C SER A 84 3.53 -23.96 -3.08
N ARG A 85 4.48 -24.54 -3.82
CA ARG A 85 5.75 -25.00 -3.25
C ARG A 85 6.62 -23.83 -2.76
N ARG A 86 6.50 -22.67 -3.41
CA ARG A 86 7.27 -21.46 -3.10
C ARG A 86 6.97 -20.90 -1.71
N PHE A 87 5.70 -20.89 -1.31
CA PHE A 87 5.24 -20.17 -0.11
C PHE A 87 4.66 -21.07 0.99
N SER A 88 4.22 -22.30 0.69
CA SER A 88 3.49 -23.17 1.63
C SER A 88 4.18 -23.35 2.99
N ASP A 89 5.51 -23.45 2.98
CA ASP A 89 6.33 -23.73 4.15
C ASP A 89 6.84 -22.48 4.87
N MET A 90 6.58 -21.27 4.33
CA MET A 90 6.95 -20.03 5.00
C MET A 90 6.26 -19.92 6.36
N GLY A 91 7.01 -19.55 7.39
CA GLY A 91 6.56 -19.58 8.77
C GLY A 91 6.02 -18.24 9.25
N LEU A 92 4.71 -18.15 9.49
CA LEU A 92 4.06 -16.98 10.08
C LEU A 92 4.26 -16.99 11.61
N CYS A 93 4.76 -15.89 12.17
CA CYS A 93 4.97 -15.73 13.62
C CYS A 93 4.91 -14.26 14.03
N LEU A 94 4.99 -14.00 15.34
CA LEU A 94 4.95 -12.66 15.94
C LEU A 94 3.78 -11.82 15.40
N TYR A 95 2.60 -12.43 15.22
CA TYR A 95 1.42 -11.69 14.75
C TYR A 95 0.92 -10.77 15.85
N ASP A 96 0.84 -9.47 15.54
CA ASP A 96 0.36 -8.45 16.46
C ASP A 96 -0.62 -7.53 15.73
N ASP A 97 -1.89 -7.54 16.14
CA ASP A 97 -2.96 -6.70 15.59
C ASP A 97 -3.53 -5.85 16.72
N GLN A 98 -3.32 -4.54 16.64
CA GLN A 98 -3.69 -3.58 17.65
C GLN A 98 -4.67 -2.55 17.07
N LEU A 99 -5.80 -2.40 17.75
CA LEU A 99 -6.77 -1.35 17.49
C LEU A 99 -6.97 -0.53 18.77
N ASP A 100 -6.58 0.74 18.74
CA ASP A 100 -6.80 1.68 19.85
C ASP A 100 -7.59 2.89 19.34
N PRO A 101 -8.92 2.94 19.58
CA PRO A 101 -9.75 4.05 19.16
C PRO A 101 -9.44 5.38 19.87
N ILE A 102 -8.82 5.36 21.05
CA ILE A 102 -8.50 6.57 21.82
C ILE A 102 -7.26 7.25 21.24
N LEU A 103 -6.25 6.44 20.90
CA LEU A 103 -5.04 6.92 20.23
C LEU A 103 -5.20 7.05 18.72
N GLU A 104 -6.37 6.67 18.20
CA GLU A 104 -6.65 6.59 16.75
C GLU A 104 -5.63 5.72 16.03
N LYS A 105 -5.19 4.64 16.68
CA LYS A 105 -4.13 3.76 16.20
C LYS A 105 -4.73 2.50 15.60
N GLN A 106 -4.33 2.20 14.36
CA GLN A 106 -4.51 0.88 13.77
C GLN A 106 -3.17 0.36 13.28
N PHE A 107 -2.65 -0.63 14.00
CA PHE A 107 -1.38 -1.25 13.71
C PHE A 107 -1.55 -2.75 13.52
N CYS A 108 -0.89 -3.31 12.51
CA CYS A 108 -0.67 -4.75 12.46
C CYS A 108 0.71 -5.07 11.89
N GLY A 109 1.45 -5.91 12.62
CA GLY A 109 2.74 -6.45 12.24
C GLY A 109 2.69 -7.97 12.16
N LEU A 110 3.28 -8.52 11.10
CA LEU A 110 3.40 -9.96 10.88
C LEU A 110 4.82 -10.30 10.44
N THR A 111 5.44 -11.28 11.10
CA THR A 111 6.76 -11.78 10.71
C THR A 111 6.60 -13.09 9.95
N ILE A 112 7.32 -13.20 8.83
CA ILE A 112 7.27 -14.34 7.93
C ILE A 112 8.69 -14.88 7.75
N LEU A 113 8.97 -16.07 8.25
CA LEU A 113 10.22 -16.78 8.00
C LEU A 113 10.19 -17.32 6.56
N THR A 114 10.99 -16.73 5.67
CA THR A 114 10.89 -16.98 4.22
C THR A 114 11.60 -18.27 3.78
N GLY A 115 12.44 -18.85 4.63
CA GLY A 115 13.11 -20.13 4.37
C GLY A 115 14.45 -20.01 3.63
N ASP A 116 14.78 -18.83 3.09
CA ASP A 116 16.07 -18.48 2.48
C ASP A 116 17.09 -17.91 3.47
N GLY A 117 16.87 -18.13 4.77
CA GLY A 117 17.70 -17.59 5.85
C GLY A 117 17.38 -16.14 6.25
N LEU A 118 16.32 -15.56 5.66
CA LEU A 118 15.80 -14.25 6.02
C LEU A 118 14.40 -14.35 6.64
N ALA A 119 13.96 -13.24 7.23
CA ALA A 119 12.58 -13.02 7.62
C ALA A 119 12.04 -11.77 6.91
N PHE A 120 10.76 -11.80 6.54
CA PHE A 120 10.03 -10.65 6.02
C PHE A 120 9.10 -10.11 7.12
N ILE A 121 9.27 -8.85 7.49
CA ILE A 121 8.41 -8.12 8.41
C ILE A 121 7.39 -7.36 7.56
N ALA A 122 6.14 -7.81 7.61
CA ALA A 122 5.03 -7.21 6.88
C ALA A 122 4.22 -6.30 7.80
N TYR A 123 3.96 -5.07 7.36
CA TYR A 123 3.01 -4.16 8.00
C TYR A 123 1.73 -4.07 7.19
N ARG A 124 0.59 -4.21 7.88
CA ARG A 124 -0.73 -4.03 7.25
C ARG A 124 -0.95 -2.55 6.97
N GLY A 125 -1.47 -2.26 5.77
CA GLY A 125 -2.05 -0.96 5.49
C GLY A 125 -3.36 -0.75 6.25
N THR A 126 -4.04 0.35 5.96
CA THR A 126 -5.35 0.62 6.54
C THR A 126 -6.40 -0.31 5.94
N ASP A 127 -7.34 -0.75 6.78
CA ASP A 127 -8.54 -1.45 6.34
C ASP A 127 -9.71 -0.45 6.19
N ASN A 128 -10.95 -0.95 6.07
CA ASN A 128 -12.12 -0.10 5.90
C ASN A 128 -12.61 0.57 7.22
N THR A 129 -11.79 0.64 8.28
CA THR A 129 -12.21 1.23 9.57
C THR A 129 -11.92 2.73 9.66
N LEU A 130 -12.89 3.51 10.14
CA LEU A 130 -12.75 4.96 10.40
C LEU A 130 -11.50 5.36 11.22
N VAL A 131 -11.03 4.47 12.10
CA VAL A 131 -9.81 4.71 12.92
C VAL A 131 -8.54 4.63 12.07
N GLY A 132 -8.41 3.61 11.22
CA GLY A 132 -7.25 3.51 10.33
C GLY A 132 -7.20 4.67 9.34
N TRP A 133 -8.37 5.09 8.85
CA TRP A 133 -8.56 6.25 7.97
C TRP A 133 -8.07 7.56 8.62
N LYS A 134 -8.48 7.81 9.86
CA LYS A 134 -8.04 9.00 10.60
C LYS A 134 -6.53 9.03 10.87
N GLU A 135 -5.92 7.86 11.04
CA GLU A 135 -4.47 7.76 11.21
C GLU A 135 -3.69 8.00 9.91
N ASP A 136 -4.21 7.54 8.78
CA ASP A 136 -3.64 7.84 7.47
C ASP A 136 -3.63 9.34 7.20
N PHE A 137 -4.72 9.99 7.61
CA PHE A 137 -4.82 11.41 7.55
C PHE A 137 -3.77 12.11 8.44
N ASN A 138 -3.58 11.62 9.66
CA ASN A 138 -2.55 12.08 10.59
C ASN A 138 -1.12 12.07 10.00
N MET A 139 -0.81 11.17 9.06
CA MET A 139 0.52 11.13 8.42
C MET A 139 0.84 12.37 7.58
N SER A 140 -0.19 13.09 7.10
CA SER A 140 0.01 14.25 6.24
C SER A 140 0.43 15.54 6.96
N PHE A 141 0.42 15.54 8.29
CA PHE A 141 0.74 16.72 9.09
C PHE A 141 1.41 16.43 10.44
N LYS A 142 1.32 15.21 10.97
CA LYS A 142 2.10 14.82 12.15
C LYS A 142 3.47 14.33 11.68
N THR A 143 4.51 14.82 12.33
CA THR A 143 5.88 14.32 12.14
C THR A 143 5.99 12.82 12.45
N CYS A 144 5.09 12.30 13.31
CA CYS A 144 4.97 10.88 13.61
C CYS A 144 3.51 10.53 13.96
N ILE A 145 3.00 9.43 13.40
CA ILE A 145 1.75 8.80 13.82
C ILE A 145 2.00 7.66 14.85
N PRO A 146 1.02 7.30 15.69
CA PRO A 146 1.17 6.21 16.66
C PRO A 146 1.64 4.88 16.03
N SER A 147 1.07 4.49 14.88
CA SER A 147 1.44 3.25 14.19
C SER A 147 2.86 3.25 13.63
N GLN A 148 3.44 4.42 13.30
CA GLN A 148 4.85 4.53 12.91
C GLN A 148 5.76 4.18 14.09
N THR A 149 5.45 4.72 15.29
CA THR A 149 6.18 4.36 16.52
C THR A 149 6.02 2.86 16.82
N GLU A 150 4.80 2.34 16.73
CA GLU A 150 4.52 0.91 16.93
C GLU A 150 5.28 0.03 15.93
N ALA A 151 5.35 0.43 14.65
CA ALA A 151 6.09 -0.30 13.63
C ALA A 151 7.58 -0.37 13.94
N ALA A 152 8.19 0.74 14.38
CA ALA A 152 9.59 0.76 14.79
C ALA A 152 9.86 -0.14 16.01
N GLU A 153 8.98 -0.13 17.01
CA GLU A 153 9.10 -1.01 18.19
C GLU A 153 8.87 -2.48 17.83
N TYR A 154 7.89 -2.77 16.96
CA TYR A 154 7.67 -4.11 16.42
C TYR A 154 8.90 -4.63 15.70
N LEU A 155 9.54 -3.82 14.83
CA LEU A 155 10.77 -4.23 14.14
C LEU A 155 11.87 -4.57 15.12
N LYS A 156 12.10 -3.73 16.14
CA LYS A 156 13.12 -3.97 17.17
C LYS A 156 12.80 -5.25 17.97
N HIS A 157 11.54 -5.46 18.31
CA HIS A 157 11.08 -6.66 19.01
C HIS A 157 11.29 -7.91 18.17
N ALA A 158 10.86 -7.90 16.91
CA ALA A 158 11.04 -9.01 15.98
C ALA A 158 12.53 -9.29 15.73
N ALA A 159 13.33 -8.25 15.47
CA ALA A 159 14.77 -8.37 15.29
C ALA A 159 15.42 -9.02 16.53
N GLY A 160 15.14 -8.52 17.74
CA GLY A 160 15.66 -9.09 18.98
C GLY A 160 15.26 -10.55 19.20
N SER A 161 14.01 -10.89 18.90
CA SER A 161 13.45 -12.24 19.06
C SER A 161 13.98 -13.26 18.04
N LEU A 162 14.38 -12.80 16.85
CA LEU A 162 14.87 -13.66 15.74
C LEU A 162 16.39 -13.88 15.74
N GLY A 163 17.12 -13.37 16.74
CA GLY A 163 18.57 -13.55 16.82
C GLY A 163 19.32 -12.86 15.67
N ALA A 164 20.12 -13.59 14.89
CA ALA A 164 20.99 -13.03 13.85
C ALA A 164 20.37 -13.02 12.43
N ILE A 165 19.10 -13.42 12.28
CA ILE A 165 18.42 -13.50 10.97
C ILE A 165 18.41 -12.13 10.29
N ARG A 166 18.73 -12.06 9.00
CA ARG A 166 18.62 -10.82 8.20
C ARG A 166 17.15 -10.57 7.83
N LEU A 167 16.80 -9.30 7.68
CA LEU A 167 15.42 -8.84 7.61
C LEU A 167 15.14 -8.18 6.27
N ARG A 168 13.99 -8.50 5.69
CA ARG A 168 13.29 -7.66 4.71
C ARG A 168 12.11 -7.04 5.43
N VAL A 169 11.79 -5.80 5.10
CA VAL A 169 10.66 -5.08 5.71
C VAL A 169 9.77 -4.60 4.59
N GLY A 170 8.46 -4.67 4.72
CA GLY A 170 7.60 -4.15 3.66
C GLY A 170 6.15 -4.02 4.05
N GLY A 171 5.40 -3.35 3.20
CA GLY A 171 3.96 -3.25 3.32
C GLY A 171 3.34 -2.57 2.10
N HIS A 172 2.02 -2.52 2.10
CA HIS A 172 1.23 -1.86 1.07
C HIS A 172 0.43 -0.70 1.69
N SER A 173 0.20 0.38 0.95
CA SER A 173 -0.52 1.57 1.44
C SER A 173 0.17 2.14 2.69
N LYS A 174 -0.56 2.46 3.76
CA LYS A 174 0.05 2.82 5.07
C LYS A 174 1.18 1.87 5.48
N GLY A 175 1.05 0.57 5.22
CA GLY A 175 2.08 -0.42 5.57
C GLY A 175 3.43 -0.17 4.89
N GLY A 176 3.44 0.40 3.67
CA GLY A 176 4.67 0.79 2.98
C GLY A 176 5.39 1.95 3.70
N ASN A 177 4.62 2.95 4.14
CA ASN A 177 5.15 4.03 4.98
C ASN A 177 5.67 3.50 6.32
N LEU A 178 4.91 2.64 7.00
CA LEU A 178 5.34 2.01 8.26
C LEU A 178 6.64 1.22 8.10
N ALA A 179 6.83 0.53 6.97
CA ALA A 179 8.06 -0.20 6.67
C ALA A 179 9.28 0.71 6.58
N VAL A 180 9.16 1.82 5.86
CA VAL A 180 10.23 2.82 5.74
C VAL A 180 10.52 3.47 7.09
N TYR A 181 9.49 3.92 7.81
CA TYR A 181 9.65 4.52 9.13
C TYR A 181 10.34 3.56 10.11
N ALA A 182 9.90 2.30 10.16
CA ALA A 182 10.53 1.30 11.02
C ALA A 182 12.00 1.07 10.66
N GLY A 183 12.35 1.12 9.36
CA GLY A 183 13.72 1.07 8.88
C GLY A 183 14.58 2.25 9.35
N ILE A 184 14.07 3.48 9.23
CA ILE A 184 14.75 4.70 9.73
C ILE A 184 15.02 4.59 11.24
N HIS A 185 14.07 4.04 11.99
CA HIS A 185 14.10 4.02 13.46
C HIS A 185 14.55 2.66 14.07
N CYS A 186 15.11 1.75 13.27
CA CYS A 186 15.51 0.41 13.72
C CYS A 186 16.75 0.38 14.63
N GLY A 187 17.53 1.47 14.68
CA GLY A 187 18.71 1.60 15.54
C GLY A 187 19.79 0.55 15.25
N ALA A 188 20.19 -0.23 16.26
CA ALA A 188 21.28 -1.21 16.15
C ALA A 188 21.01 -2.35 15.14
N TYR A 189 19.76 -2.50 14.70
CA TYR A 189 19.37 -3.54 13.74
C TYR A 189 19.53 -3.13 12.28
N LEU A 190 19.97 -1.89 11.99
CA LEU A 190 20.13 -1.36 10.63
C LEU A 190 20.92 -2.29 9.71
N ASN A 191 22.02 -2.87 10.20
CA ASN A 191 22.88 -3.76 9.41
C ASN A 191 22.24 -5.12 9.09
N ARG A 192 21.12 -5.46 9.73
CA ARG A 192 20.35 -6.67 9.43
C ARG A 192 19.30 -6.44 8.35
N ILE A 193 18.93 -5.19 8.06
CA ILE A 193 17.96 -4.87 7.02
C ILE A 193 18.64 -5.03 5.66
N GLU A 194 18.11 -5.94 4.84
CA GLU A 194 18.53 -6.17 3.46
C GLU A 194 17.81 -5.24 2.50
N ALA A 195 16.49 -5.12 2.64
CA ALA A 195 15.64 -4.29 1.79
C ALA A 195 14.40 -3.83 2.56
N ILE A 196 13.89 -2.67 2.18
CA ILE A 196 12.66 -2.08 2.67
C ILE A 196 11.76 -1.85 1.45
N TYR A 197 10.55 -2.39 1.46
CA TYR A 197 9.62 -2.30 0.34
C TYR A 197 8.42 -1.41 0.69
N SER A 198 8.25 -0.33 -0.07
CA SER A 198 7.06 0.52 0.01
C SER A 198 6.19 0.31 -1.23
N ASN A 199 5.09 -0.43 -1.10
CA ASN A 199 4.16 -0.65 -2.20
C ASN A 199 3.01 0.36 -2.10
N ASP A 200 3.08 1.41 -2.91
CA ASP A 200 2.12 2.51 -2.97
C ASP A 200 1.83 3.12 -1.60
N GLY A 201 2.88 3.20 -0.77
CA GLY A 201 2.83 3.84 0.53
C GLY A 201 3.12 5.33 0.43
N PRO A 202 2.46 6.17 1.25
CA PRO A 202 2.70 7.59 1.23
C PRO A 202 4.15 7.91 1.65
N GLY A 203 4.71 8.98 1.08
CA GLY A 203 6.05 9.49 1.39
C GLY A 203 6.20 10.10 2.79
N PHE A 204 7.24 10.90 2.98
CA PHE A 204 7.56 11.57 4.26
C PHE A 204 7.79 13.07 4.04
N PRO A 205 7.65 13.91 5.07
CA PRO A 205 8.05 15.32 4.98
C PRO A 205 9.55 15.49 4.69
N ALA A 206 9.94 16.56 3.98
CA ALA A 206 11.34 16.93 3.68
C ALA A 206 12.30 16.74 4.87
N GLU A 207 11.89 17.17 6.06
CA GLU A 207 12.70 17.08 7.29
C GLU A 207 13.13 15.63 7.62
N VAL A 208 12.27 14.65 7.35
CA VAL A 208 12.57 13.23 7.54
C VAL A 208 13.50 12.75 6.44
N LEU A 209 13.25 13.14 5.19
CA LEU A 209 14.01 12.75 4.00
C LEU A 209 15.45 13.31 4.03
N GLU A 210 15.64 14.49 4.61
CA GLU A 210 16.96 15.12 4.81
C GLU A 210 17.71 14.58 6.03
N SER A 211 17.06 13.76 6.87
CA SER A 211 17.66 13.24 8.10
C SER A 211 18.78 12.22 7.81
N SER A 212 19.80 12.20 8.66
CA SER A 212 20.90 11.23 8.55
C SER A 212 20.43 9.78 8.71
N SER A 213 19.40 9.55 9.52
CA SER A 213 18.80 8.22 9.71
C SER A 213 18.14 7.72 8.43
N TYR A 214 17.47 8.59 7.69
CA TYR A 214 16.89 8.25 6.39
C TYR A 214 17.95 7.99 5.33
N GLN A 215 18.97 8.86 5.23
CA GLN A 215 20.08 8.66 4.31
C GLN A 215 20.85 7.36 4.57
N ALA A 216 20.81 6.84 5.80
CA ALA A 216 21.42 5.56 6.15
C ALA A 216 20.62 4.33 5.65
N VAL A 217 19.35 4.50 5.29
CA VAL A 217 18.48 3.43 4.75
C VAL A 217 18.10 3.61 3.29
N SER A 218 18.17 4.82 2.73
CA SER A 218 17.67 5.16 1.39
C SER A 218 18.12 4.19 0.29
N GLY A 219 19.39 3.78 0.29
CA GLY A 219 19.93 2.81 -0.68
C GLY A 219 19.40 1.37 -0.54
N ARG A 220 18.52 1.09 0.43
CA ARG A 220 17.84 -0.19 0.65
C ARG A 220 16.34 -0.11 0.41
N ILE A 221 15.80 1.07 0.11
CA ILE A 221 14.37 1.27 -0.06
C ILE A 221 14.00 1.05 -1.52
N CYS A 222 13.00 0.21 -1.73
CA CYS A 222 12.41 -0.11 -3.01
C CYS A 222 10.96 0.37 -2.98
N THR A 223 10.70 1.53 -3.60
CA THR A 223 9.37 2.13 -3.67
C THR A 223 8.71 1.82 -5.00
N PHE A 224 7.51 1.24 -4.97
CA PHE A 224 6.70 0.94 -6.16
C PHE A 224 5.41 1.74 -6.12
N VAL A 225 5.07 2.44 -7.20
CA VAL A 225 3.84 3.25 -7.30
C VAL A 225 3.13 2.96 -8.62
N PRO A 226 1.79 2.82 -8.65
CA PRO A 226 1.07 2.69 -9.90
C PRO A 226 1.17 3.95 -10.75
N GLN A 227 1.01 3.79 -12.06
CA GLN A 227 1.06 4.84 -13.10
C GLN A 227 0.17 6.08 -12.87
N THR A 228 -0.83 5.99 -11.98
CA THR A 228 -1.64 7.13 -11.51
C THR A 228 -1.88 7.01 -10.00
N SER A 229 -0.80 6.88 -9.23
CA SER A 229 -0.87 6.89 -7.77
C SER A 229 -1.23 8.27 -7.25
N ILE A 230 -2.40 8.40 -6.63
CA ILE A 230 -2.73 9.57 -5.81
C ILE A 230 -2.21 9.35 -4.39
N VAL A 231 -2.34 8.13 -3.84
CA VAL A 231 -2.03 7.82 -2.44
C VAL A 231 -0.52 7.93 -2.12
N GLY A 232 0.34 7.40 -2.99
CA GLY A 232 1.79 7.57 -2.85
C GLY A 232 2.20 9.04 -2.95
N MET A 233 1.57 9.78 -3.86
CA MET A 233 1.96 11.17 -4.19
C MET A 233 1.39 12.23 -3.25
N LEU A 234 0.69 11.85 -2.17
CA LEU A 234 0.18 12.80 -1.17
C LEU A 234 1.28 13.40 -0.27
N LEU A 235 2.44 12.75 -0.18
CA LEU A 235 3.60 13.21 0.60
C LEU A 235 4.89 13.05 -0.20
N GLU A 236 5.93 13.83 0.14
CA GLU A 236 7.16 13.85 -0.63
C GLU A 236 7.86 12.48 -0.64
N HIS A 237 8.23 12.03 -1.83
CA HIS A 237 9.21 10.96 -2.00
C HIS A 237 10.54 11.59 -2.41
N ALA A 238 11.58 11.49 -1.57
CA ALA A 238 12.95 11.85 -1.98
C ALA A 238 13.66 10.72 -2.72
N GLU A 239 13.07 9.53 -2.80
CA GLU A 239 13.68 8.34 -3.40
C GLU A 239 13.30 8.19 -4.86
N ASP A 240 14.18 7.53 -5.60
CA ASP A 240 13.81 6.94 -6.87
C ASP A 240 12.70 5.89 -6.62
N TYR A 241 11.55 6.07 -7.26
CA TYR A 241 10.46 5.11 -7.25
C TYR A 241 10.32 4.43 -8.60
N THR A 242 9.86 3.18 -8.57
CA THR A 242 9.53 2.40 -9.76
C THR A 242 8.05 2.53 -10.07
N VAL A 243 7.74 3.01 -11.26
CA VAL A 243 6.35 3.13 -11.72
C VAL A 243 5.90 1.80 -12.29
N VAL A 244 4.86 1.22 -11.71
CA VAL A 244 4.28 -0.05 -12.15
C VAL A 244 2.99 0.19 -12.92
N HIS A 245 2.77 -0.60 -13.96
CA HIS A 245 1.53 -0.58 -14.71
C HIS A 245 0.44 -1.34 -13.93
N SER A 246 -0.75 -0.77 -13.84
CA SER A 246 -1.95 -1.42 -13.31
C SER A 246 -3.00 -1.51 -14.41
N LYS A 247 -3.80 -2.59 -14.39
CA LYS A 247 -4.96 -2.73 -15.29
C LYS A 247 -6.11 -1.78 -14.94
N GLN A 248 -6.15 -1.33 -13.70
CA GLN A 248 -7.15 -0.38 -13.24
C GLN A 248 -6.71 1.04 -13.62
N ILE A 249 -7.60 2.01 -13.43
CA ILE A 249 -7.31 3.42 -13.70
C ILE A 249 -7.72 4.26 -12.48
N GLY A 250 -7.12 5.43 -12.31
CA GLY A 250 -7.37 6.30 -11.17
C GLY A 250 -7.02 5.63 -9.83
N ILE A 251 -7.82 5.89 -8.79
CA ILE A 251 -7.54 5.38 -7.43
C ILE A 251 -7.65 3.86 -7.31
N ALA A 252 -8.40 3.20 -8.21
CA ALA A 252 -8.55 1.74 -8.20
C ALA A 252 -7.22 1.01 -8.48
N GLN A 253 -6.20 1.73 -8.96
CA GLN A 253 -4.84 1.20 -9.13
C GLN A 253 -4.11 0.99 -7.81
N HIS A 254 -4.62 1.56 -6.71
CA HIS A 254 -4.17 1.26 -5.36
C HIS A 254 -4.49 -0.18 -4.94
N ASP A 255 -5.31 -0.91 -5.69
CA ASP A 255 -5.50 -2.34 -5.45
C ASP A 255 -4.27 -3.13 -5.92
N PRO A 256 -3.51 -3.79 -5.01
CA PRO A 256 -2.31 -4.54 -5.39
C PRO A 256 -2.60 -5.73 -6.33
N TYR A 257 -3.83 -6.25 -6.35
CA TYR A 257 -4.21 -7.36 -7.25
C TYR A 257 -4.39 -6.91 -8.72
N SER A 258 -4.41 -5.59 -8.96
CA SER A 258 -4.51 -4.99 -10.29
C SER A 258 -3.18 -4.80 -11.00
N TRP A 259 -2.05 -4.92 -10.28
CA TRP A 259 -0.72 -4.62 -10.78
C TRP A 259 -0.24 -5.70 -11.73
N GLU A 260 0.40 -5.25 -12.81
CA GLU A 260 0.82 -6.15 -13.87
C GLU A 260 2.23 -6.67 -13.65
N ILE A 261 2.38 -7.96 -13.94
CA ILE A 261 3.57 -8.74 -13.63
C ILE A 261 4.13 -9.35 -14.90
N LEU A 262 5.45 -9.28 -15.04
CA LEU A 262 6.22 -9.91 -16.10
C LEU A 262 7.39 -10.69 -15.50
N GLY A 263 7.25 -12.02 -15.44
CA GLY A 263 8.28 -12.88 -14.86
C GLY A 263 8.42 -12.66 -13.35
N PRO A 264 9.63 -12.36 -12.82
CA PRO A 264 9.85 -12.10 -11.39
C PRO A 264 9.65 -10.63 -10.98
N ASP A 265 9.17 -9.76 -11.88
CA ASP A 265 9.08 -8.32 -11.66
C ASP A 265 7.76 -7.73 -12.17
N PHE A 266 7.51 -6.46 -11.87
CA PHE A 266 6.37 -5.72 -12.38
C PHE A 266 6.58 -5.29 -13.84
N VAL A 267 5.48 -5.01 -14.55
CA VAL A 267 5.54 -4.28 -15.80
C VAL A 267 5.79 -2.81 -15.45
N CYS A 268 7.05 -2.40 -15.58
CA CYS A 268 7.47 -1.04 -15.24
C CYS A 268 7.25 -0.06 -16.41
N LEU A 269 6.95 1.19 -16.07
CA LEU A 269 6.87 2.32 -17.01
C LEU A 269 8.04 3.28 -16.77
N GLU A 270 8.44 4.01 -17.81
CA GLU A 270 9.55 4.99 -17.71
C GLU A 270 9.26 6.15 -16.76
N SER A 271 7.99 6.53 -16.60
CA SER A 271 7.57 7.58 -15.66
C SER A 271 6.06 7.47 -15.38
N VAL A 272 5.61 8.15 -14.32
CA VAL A 272 4.18 8.39 -14.10
C VAL A 272 3.62 9.22 -15.25
N THR A 273 2.30 9.14 -15.48
CA THR A 273 1.65 9.92 -16.55
C THR A 273 1.85 11.43 -16.36
N ALA A 274 1.84 12.21 -17.45
CA ALA A 274 2.09 13.66 -17.40
C ALA A 274 1.10 14.42 -16.50
N GLY A 275 -0.16 13.98 -16.46
CA GLY A 275 -1.16 14.51 -15.53
C GLY A 275 -0.84 14.24 -14.06
N CYS A 276 -0.11 13.17 -13.75
CA CYS A 276 0.35 12.85 -12.41
C CYS A 276 1.48 13.76 -11.96
N ARG A 277 2.46 14.08 -12.83
CA ARG A 277 3.52 15.06 -12.49
C ARG A 277 2.96 16.44 -12.18
N PHE A 278 1.97 16.89 -12.95
CA PHE A 278 1.31 18.17 -12.71
C PHE A 278 0.43 18.16 -11.45
N MET A 279 -0.17 17.02 -11.14
CA MET A 279 -0.94 16.83 -9.91
C MET A 279 -0.03 16.75 -8.69
N ASP A 280 1.14 16.12 -8.79
CA ASP A 280 2.20 16.17 -7.76
C ASP A 280 2.53 17.62 -7.40
N GLU A 281 2.92 18.41 -8.40
CA GLU A 281 3.31 19.80 -8.23
C GLU A 281 2.16 20.66 -7.69
N THR A 282 0.92 20.38 -8.11
CA THR A 282 -0.26 21.14 -7.69
C THR A 282 -0.75 20.76 -6.30
N VAL A 283 -0.89 19.46 -6.01
CA VAL A 283 -1.35 18.95 -4.71
C VAL A 283 -0.29 19.26 -3.67
N LYS A 284 1.00 19.15 -4.00
CA LYS A 284 2.12 19.58 -3.14
C LYS A 284 1.96 21.03 -2.69
N VAL A 285 1.81 21.96 -3.63
CA VAL A 285 1.65 23.39 -3.33
C VAL A 285 0.39 23.65 -2.49
N TRP A 286 -0.69 22.90 -2.73
CA TRP A 286 -1.94 23.08 -1.99
C TRP A 286 -1.89 22.48 -0.60
N VAL A 287 -1.34 21.28 -0.44
CA VAL A 287 -1.13 20.63 0.84
C VAL A 287 -0.22 21.51 1.67
N ASP A 288 0.91 22.00 1.14
CA ASP A 288 1.84 22.88 1.86
C ASP A 288 1.18 24.15 2.44
N ASP A 289 0.21 24.74 1.73
CA ASP A 289 -0.52 25.94 2.16
C ASP A 289 -1.73 25.67 3.09
N MET A 290 -2.09 24.41 3.33
CA MET A 290 -3.20 24.03 4.21
C MET A 290 -2.77 23.86 5.66
N SER A 291 -3.65 24.24 6.60
CA SER A 291 -3.52 23.78 7.98
C SER A 291 -3.73 22.25 8.05
N PRO A 292 -3.24 21.59 9.11
CA PRO A 292 -3.55 20.18 9.37
C PRO A 292 -5.03 19.83 9.20
N GLU A 293 -5.93 20.60 9.77
CA GLU A 293 -7.38 20.35 9.73
C GLU A 293 -7.97 20.55 8.33
N GLU A 294 -7.39 21.45 7.52
CA GLU A 294 -7.80 21.66 6.13
C GLU A 294 -7.32 20.53 5.23
N ARG A 295 -6.13 19.97 5.49
CA ARG A 295 -5.65 18.75 4.83
C ARG A 295 -6.59 17.57 5.16
N GLU A 296 -7.16 17.52 6.37
CA GLU A 296 -8.09 16.46 6.84
C GLU A 296 -9.29 16.39 5.97
N GLN A 297 -9.97 17.52 5.97
CA GLN A 297 -11.18 17.69 5.25
C GLN A 297 -10.95 17.56 3.75
N PHE A 298 -9.75 17.91 3.27
CA PHE A 298 -9.35 17.71 1.90
C PHE A 298 -9.10 16.23 1.55
N ILE A 299 -8.29 15.49 2.28
CA ILE A 299 -8.00 14.09 1.92
C ILE A 299 -9.24 13.21 2.07
N ASP A 300 -10.03 13.40 3.13
CA ASP A 300 -11.25 12.64 3.41
C ASP A 300 -12.33 12.87 2.35
N THR A 301 -12.63 14.14 2.07
CA THR A 301 -13.65 14.49 1.07
C THR A 301 -13.21 14.02 -0.32
N PHE A 302 -11.91 14.02 -0.61
CA PHE A 302 -11.38 13.61 -1.91
C PHE A 302 -11.49 12.11 -2.09
N TYR A 303 -11.10 11.34 -1.06
CA TYR A 303 -11.25 9.89 -1.08
C TYR A 303 -12.71 9.45 -1.10
N ASP A 304 -13.59 10.08 -0.32
CA ASP A 304 -15.03 9.79 -0.30
C ASP A 304 -15.65 10.01 -1.69
N ILE A 305 -15.29 11.11 -2.36
CA ILE A 305 -15.74 11.40 -3.71
C ILE A 305 -15.26 10.34 -4.70
N LEU A 306 -14.01 9.91 -4.60
CA LEU A 306 -13.46 8.87 -5.47
C LEU A 306 -14.09 7.49 -5.21
N SER A 307 -14.37 7.16 -3.95
CA SER A 307 -14.97 5.88 -3.53
C SER A 307 -16.45 5.78 -3.88
N VAL A 308 -17.23 6.84 -3.70
CA VAL A 308 -18.68 6.85 -3.94
C VAL A 308 -19.02 6.87 -5.44
N THR A 309 -18.12 7.37 -6.28
CA THR A 309 -18.37 7.47 -7.73
C THR A 309 -18.24 6.15 -8.48
N GLN A 310 -17.73 5.08 -7.85
CA GLN A 310 -17.30 3.83 -8.51
C GLN A 310 -16.49 4.10 -9.79
N ALA A 311 -15.81 5.25 -9.84
CA ALA A 311 -15.05 5.68 -11.00
C ALA A 311 -13.84 4.75 -11.13
N GLN A 312 -13.93 3.81 -12.06
CA GLN A 312 -12.84 2.88 -12.36
C GLN A 312 -11.73 3.57 -13.13
N THR A 313 -11.98 4.80 -13.60
CA THR A 313 -11.07 5.63 -14.37
C THR A 313 -11.24 7.11 -14.04
N VAL A 314 -10.20 7.94 -14.20
CA VAL A 314 -10.34 9.40 -14.13
C VAL A 314 -11.27 9.92 -15.25
N SER A 315 -11.45 9.15 -16.33
CA SER A 315 -12.45 9.40 -17.38
C SER A 315 -13.90 9.11 -16.96
N ASP A 316 -14.13 8.29 -15.93
CA ASP A 316 -15.48 8.09 -15.36
C ASP A 316 -15.91 9.29 -14.51
N LEU A 317 -14.94 10.05 -14.00
CA LEU A 317 -15.20 11.38 -13.44
C LEU A 317 -15.62 12.35 -14.57
N ALA A 318 -15.06 12.23 -15.78
CA ALA A 318 -15.42 13.04 -16.95
C ALA A 318 -16.81 12.70 -17.52
N HIS A 319 -17.25 11.44 -17.37
CA HIS A 319 -18.63 11.03 -17.57
C HIS A 319 -19.46 11.25 -16.29
N PHE A 320 -19.61 12.52 -15.92
CA PHE A 320 -20.50 12.99 -14.85
C PHE A 320 -21.92 12.41 -15.04
N SER A 321 -22.23 11.30 -14.39
CA SER A 321 -23.62 10.88 -14.24
C SER A 321 -24.29 11.84 -13.25
N LEU A 322 -25.54 12.25 -13.51
CA LEU A 322 -26.35 13.04 -12.57
C LEU A 322 -26.44 12.41 -11.16
N LYS A 323 -26.19 11.10 -11.06
CA LYS A 323 -26.13 10.32 -9.82
C LYS A 323 -24.86 10.65 -9.01
N ASN A 324 -23.71 10.75 -9.67
CA ASN A 324 -22.41 11.09 -9.08
C ASN A 324 -22.35 12.56 -8.65
N ALA A 325 -22.93 13.47 -9.44
CA ALA A 325 -23.02 14.90 -9.10
C ALA A 325 -23.79 15.14 -7.79
N ARG A 326 -24.85 14.37 -7.52
CA ARG A 326 -25.66 14.51 -6.31
C ARG A 326 -24.94 13.99 -5.07
N ALA A 327 -24.22 12.87 -5.19
CA ALA A 327 -23.39 12.35 -4.12
C ALA A 327 -22.24 13.30 -3.78
N ILE A 328 -21.49 13.76 -4.78
CA ILE A 328 -20.43 14.77 -4.61
C ILE A 328 -20.97 16.05 -3.99
N LYS A 329 -22.14 16.52 -4.45
CA LYS A 329 -22.78 17.71 -3.88
C LYS A 329 -23.17 17.49 -2.41
N GLN A 330 -23.69 16.32 -2.05
CA GLN A 330 -24.00 15.98 -0.65
C GLN A 330 -22.74 15.91 0.22
N THR A 331 -21.65 15.34 -0.27
CA THR A 331 -20.36 15.31 0.44
C THR A 331 -19.80 16.74 0.61
N LEU A 332 -19.92 17.58 -0.43
CA LEU A 332 -19.46 18.98 -0.42
C LEU A 332 -20.43 19.98 0.24
N GLU A 333 -21.61 19.53 0.70
CA GLU A 333 -22.63 20.40 1.33
C GLU A 333 -22.27 20.73 2.79
N ASN A 334 -21.47 19.89 3.45
CA ASN A 334 -21.03 20.06 4.83
C ASN A 334 -19.57 20.52 4.96
N THR A 335 -18.90 20.81 3.84
CA THR A 335 -17.51 21.26 3.80
C THR A 335 -17.43 22.79 3.86
N ASP A 336 -16.42 23.34 4.54
CA ASP A 336 -16.25 24.80 4.59
C ASP A 336 -15.96 25.38 3.18
N PRO A 337 -16.22 26.68 2.96
CA PRO A 337 -16.09 27.29 1.63
C PRO A 337 -14.68 27.25 1.03
N LYS A 338 -13.64 27.27 1.85
CA LYS A 338 -12.24 27.22 1.40
C LYS A 338 -11.93 25.82 0.90
N THR A 339 -12.19 24.80 1.71
CA THR A 339 -11.98 23.39 1.31
C THR A 339 -12.86 23.01 0.12
N LYS A 340 -14.10 23.48 0.05
CA LYS A 340 -15.00 23.25 -1.09
C LYS A 340 -14.44 23.84 -2.40
N LYS A 341 -13.85 25.03 -2.34
CA LYS A 341 -13.21 25.65 -3.51
C LYS A 341 -12.00 24.81 -3.95
N MET A 342 -11.14 24.43 -3.01
CA MET A 342 -9.95 23.62 -3.28
C MET A 342 -10.33 22.24 -3.85
N MET A 343 -11.36 21.60 -3.30
CA MET A 343 -11.95 20.38 -3.82
C MET A 343 -12.40 20.51 -5.26
N THR A 344 -13.14 21.57 -5.55
CA THR A 344 -13.66 21.82 -6.89
C THR A 344 -12.52 22.03 -7.88
N GLU A 345 -11.45 22.72 -7.47
CA GLU A 345 -10.23 22.90 -8.27
C GLU A 345 -9.46 21.58 -8.47
N ALA A 346 -9.29 20.77 -7.43
CA ALA A 346 -8.64 19.46 -7.49
C ALA A 346 -9.38 18.49 -8.42
N ILE A 347 -10.70 18.41 -8.25
CA ILE A 347 -11.58 17.60 -9.10
C ILE A 347 -11.55 18.12 -10.55
N SER A 348 -11.62 19.45 -10.77
CA SER A 348 -11.55 20.03 -12.12
C SER A 348 -10.24 19.68 -12.82
N LYS A 349 -9.12 19.76 -12.11
CA LYS A 349 -7.80 19.44 -12.68
C LYS A 349 -7.61 17.94 -12.92
N LEU A 350 -8.14 17.07 -12.04
CA LEU A 350 -8.22 15.63 -12.28
C LEU A 350 -8.96 15.33 -13.60
N LEU A 351 -10.10 15.99 -13.82
CA LEU A 351 -10.91 15.83 -15.02
C LEU A 351 -10.17 16.27 -16.29
N ASP A 352 -9.34 17.31 -16.21
CA ASP A 352 -8.55 17.78 -17.35
C ASP A 352 -7.38 16.82 -17.63
N ALA A 353 -6.67 16.35 -16.59
CA ALA A 353 -5.63 15.32 -16.72
C ALA A 353 -6.16 13.99 -17.30
N ALA A 354 -7.41 13.65 -16.98
CA ALA A 354 -8.09 12.48 -17.54
C ALA A 354 -8.30 12.60 -19.05
N LYS A 355 -8.74 13.78 -19.52
CA LYS A 355 -8.98 14.04 -20.95
C LYS A 355 -7.68 13.92 -21.74
N ASP A 356 -6.59 14.46 -21.21
CA ASP A 356 -5.28 14.39 -21.85
C ASP A 356 -4.74 12.96 -21.91
N SER A 357 -4.90 12.18 -20.83
CA SER A 357 -4.51 10.77 -20.80
C SER A 357 -5.28 9.93 -21.83
N PHE A 358 -6.56 10.24 -22.06
CA PHE A 358 -7.42 9.60 -23.06
C PHE A 358 -6.94 9.85 -24.50
N HIS A 359 -6.39 11.03 -24.79
CA HIS A 359 -5.85 11.36 -26.11
C HIS A 359 -4.57 10.59 -26.45
N THR A 360 -3.78 10.23 -25.44
CA THR A 360 -2.56 9.39 -25.60
C THR A 360 -2.86 7.89 -25.78
N LEU A 361 -4.00 7.41 -25.31
CA LEU A 361 -4.42 6.00 -25.40
C LEU A 361 -5.21 5.66 -26.67
N LEU A 362 -5.66 6.66 -27.44
CA LEU A 362 -6.19 6.44 -28.77
C LEU A 362 -5.01 6.26 -29.74
N PRO A 363 -4.84 5.08 -30.38
CA PRO A 363 -3.82 4.95 -31.40
C PRO A 363 -4.12 6.01 -32.47
N HIS A 364 -3.09 6.77 -32.84
CA HIS A 364 -3.12 7.66 -34.00
C HIS A 364 -3.83 6.92 -35.14
N LYS A 365 -5.07 7.32 -35.43
CA LYS A 365 -5.66 7.05 -36.73
C LYS A 365 -4.68 7.65 -37.73
N LYS A 366 -3.92 6.78 -38.41
CA LYS A 366 -3.24 7.16 -39.64
C LYS A 366 -4.31 7.82 -40.50
N ALA A 367 -4.15 9.12 -40.73
CA ALA A 367 -4.82 9.79 -41.83
C ALA A 367 -4.36 9.07 -43.10
N SER A 368 -5.28 8.32 -43.71
CA SER A 368 -5.15 7.88 -45.09
C SER A 368 -5.39 9.10 -45.97
N GLU A 369 -4.33 9.58 -46.62
CA GLU A 369 -4.43 10.12 -47.97
C GLU A 369 -4.07 9.01 -48.98
#